data_AF-A0A5P2H7W8-F1
#
_entry.id   AF-A0A5P2H7W8-F1
#
_cell.length_a   1.000
_cell.length_b   1.000
_cell.length_c   1.000
_cell.angle_alpha   90.00
_cell.angle_beta   90.00
_cell.angle_gamma   90.00
#
_symmetry.space_group_name_H-M   'P 1'
#
loop_
_entity.id
_entity.type
_entity.pdbx_description
1 polymer ?
#
loop_
_entity_poly.entity_id
_entity_poly.type
_entity_poly.pdbx_seq_one_letter_code
_entity_poly.pdbx_strand_id
1 'polypeptide(L)'
;MLAIRTLLSDALALYRRYPLVAILTCLPGLSLVLIQHVEDMVGVAVVSAVLTLIGQGILSIFGLSLEQRMLATTDRTWTVQVHGMDVGVISDVEYASLRHHAAFSGANYLRQIANLCEMAFNSVRLMTRAIPFLAFWIVIGGLLLDTVTALALARKLWALAQTSPESFAYAMAKGLVLVVAWGAVIYGMFMPNAIGFCNQFRADLEHFLCHRLNLPTTARVDLFSPDGTRRGPAAERAEFRSFLRMRLSKADTDTVSPGVVR
;
A
#
# COMPACT_ATOMS: atom_id res chain seq x y z
N MET A 1 -12.67 3.41 24.58
CA MET A 1 -13.76 2.65 23.91
C MET A 1 -14.45 3.44 22.79
N LEU A 2 -14.65 4.76 22.90
CA LEU A 2 -15.35 5.56 21.89
C LEU A 2 -14.63 5.64 20.51
N ALA A 3 -13.30 5.73 20.50
CA ALA A 3 -12.49 5.69 19.28
C ALA A 3 -12.66 4.39 18.47
N ILE A 4 -12.83 3.25 19.15
CA ILE A 4 -13.08 1.96 18.49
C ILE A 4 -14.50 1.94 17.90
N ARG A 5 -15.49 2.48 18.62
CA ARG A 5 -16.88 2.56 18.15
C ARG A 5 -17.02 3.46 16.93
N THR A 6 -16.33 4.59 16.92
CA THR A 6 -16.29 5.52 15.76
C THR A 6 -15.61 4.88 14.57
N LEU A 7 -14.47 4.22 14.76
CA LEU A 7 -13.78 3.49 13.69
C LEU A 7 -14.63 2.36 13.11
N LEU A 8 -15.34 1.60 13.96
CA LEU A 8 -16.27 0.55 13.51
C LEU A 8 -17.47 1.14 12.74
N SER A 9 -18.01 2.25 13.21
CA SER A 9 -19.08 2.98 12.51
C SER A 9 -18.61 3.48 11.14
N ASP A 10 -17.38 3.99 11.06
CA ASP A 10 -16.79 4.50 9.82
C ASP A 10 -16.51 3.35 8.83
N ALA A 11 -16.03 2.20 9.31
CA ALA A 11 -15.91 0.99 8.51
C ALA A 11 -17.27 0.50 8.01
N LEU A 12 -18.30 0.45 8.86
CA LEU A 12 -19.66 0.09 8.45
C LEU A 12 -20.24 1.07 7.41
N ALA A 13 -19.93 2.36 7.52
CA ALA A 13 -20.33 3.35 6.53
C ALA A 13 -19.68 3.07 5.16
N LEU A 14 -18.42 2.61 5.14
CA LEU A 14 -17.74 2.18 3.91
C LEU A 14 -18.46 0.99 3.26
N TYR A 15 -18.85 -0.03 4.04
CA TYR A 15 -19.62 -1.17 3.52
C TYR A 15 -20.97 -0.76 2.93
N ARG A 16 -21.63 0.25 3.50
CA ARG A 16 -22.93 0.75 3.01
C ARG A 16 -22.79 1.58 1.74
N ARG A 17 -21.78 2.45 1.66
CA ARG A 17 -21.60 3.38 0.52
C ARG A 17 -20.82 2.77 -0.64
N TYR A 18 -19.80 1.95 -0.36
CA TYR A 18 -18.87 1.40 -1.34
C TYR A 18 -18.59 -0.09 -1.07
N PRO A 19 -19.58 -0.99 -1.24
CA PRO A 19 -19.47 -2.39 -0.86
C PRO A 19 -18.34 -3.12 -1.61
N LEU A 20 -18.14 -2.81 -2.90
CA LEU A 20 -17.05 -3.41 -3.68
C LEU A 20 -15.68 -3.04 -3.14
N VAL A 21 -15.46 -1.78 -2.78
CA VAL A 21 -14.18 -1.32 -2.20
C VAL A 21 -13.94 -2.02 -0.86
N ALA A 22 -14.96 -2.08 0.00
CA ALA A 22 -14.87 -2.76 1.29
C ALA A 22 -14.49 -4.25 1.11
N ILE A 23 -15.14 -4.97 0.20
CA ILE A 23 -14.82 -6.38 -0.09
C ILE A 23 -13.39 -6.53 -0.63
N LEU A 24 -13.00 -5.72 -1.62
CA LEU A 24 -11.68 -5.80 -2.25
C LEU A 24 -10.55 -5.52 -1.25
N THR A 25 -10.75 -4.60 -0.30
CA THR A 25 -9.77 -4.31 0.76
C THR A 25 -9.58 -5.46 1.76
N CYS A 26 -10.52 -6.40 1.88
CA CYS A 26 -10.37 -7.59 2.72
C CYS A 26 -9.54 -8.71 2.07
N LEU A 27 -9.42 -8.72 0.73
CA LEU A 27 -8.77 -9.80 -0.01
C LEU A 27 -7.32 -10.05 0.42
N PRO A 28 -6.47 -9.03 0.66
CA PRO A 28 -5.10 -9.26 1.12
C PRO A 28 -5.03 -9.94 2.50
N GLY A 29 -5.94 -9.59 3.41
CA GLY A 29 -6.01 -10.22 4.73
C GLY A 29 -6.45 -11.68 4.62
N LEU A 30 -7.47 -11.96 3.80
CA LEU A 30 -7.95 -13.31 3.56
C LEU A 30 -6.89 -14.19 2.88
N SER A 31 -6.18 -13.66 1.87
CA SER A 31 -5.14 -14.42 1.18
C SER A 31 -3.98 -14.77 2.13
N LEU A 32 -3.59 -13.85 3.03
CA LEU A 32 -2.57 -14.13 4.04
C LEU A 32 -2.97 -15.27 4.97
N VAL A 33 -4.22 -15.28 5.44
CA VAL A 33 -4.75 -16.33 6.33
C VAL A 33 -4.78 -17.69 5.63
N LEU A 34 -5.19 -17.72 4.36
CA LEU A 34 -5.28 -18.97 3.58
C LEU A 34 -3.93 -19.64 3.31
N ILE A 35 -2.81 -18.93 3.45
CA ILE A 35 -1.45 -19.45 3.21
C ILE A 35 -0.81 -19.98 4.51
N GLN A 36 -1.38 -19.70 5.69
CA GLN A 36 -0.79 -20.10 6.97
C GLN A 36 -1.07 -21.56 7.33
N HIS A 37 -0.17 -22.13 8.13
CA HIS A 37 -0.44 -23.37 8.86
C HIS A 37 -1.53 -23.16 9.92
N VAL A 38 -2.25 -24.24 10.26
CA VAL A 38 -3.40 -24.23 11.19
C VAL A 38 -3.05 -23.61 12.55
N GLU A 39 -1.83 -23.82 13.04
CA GLU A 39 -1.36 -23.32 14.33
C GLU A 39 -1.22 -21.78 14.37
N ASP A 40 -0.82 -21.17 13.25
CA ASP A 40 -0.60 -19.71 13.15
C ASP A 40 -1.82 -18.96 12.57
N MET A 41 -2.80 -19.70 12.05
CA MET A 41 -3.94 -19.15 11.31
C MET A 41 -4.75 -18.14 12.15
N VAL A 42 -4.99 -18.45 13.42
CA VAL A 42 -5.79 -17.58 14.31
C VAL A 42 -5.08 -16.25 14.56
N GLY A 43 -3.79 -16.28 14.87
CA GLY A 43 -3.00 -15.07 15.11
C GLY A 43 -2.96 -14.16 13.88
N VAL A 44 -2.69 -14.74 12.71
CA VAL A 44 -2.65 -13.99 11.44
C VAL A 44 -4.04 -13.46 11.06
N ALA A 45 -5.11 -14.20 11.32
CA ALA A 45 -6.47 -13.75 11.06
C ALA A 45 -6.86 -12.55 11.93
N VAL A 46 -6.54 -12.57 13.22
CA VAL A 46 -6.81 -11.45 14.13
C VAL A 46 -6.04 -10.21 13.70
N VAL A 47 -4.73 -10.33 13.44
CA VAL A 47 -3.90 -9.19 13.02
C VAL A 47 -4.39 -8.63 11.68
N SER A 48 -4.69 -9.50 10.70
CA SER A 48 -5.18 -9.09 9.38
C SER A 48 -6.55 -8.40 9.47
N ALA A 49 -7.46 -8.90 10.31
CA ALA A 49 -8.76 -8.29 10.53
C ALA A 49 -8.63 -6.89 11.16
N VAL A 50 -7.79 -6.74 12.18
CA VAL A 50 -7.54 -5.46 12.84
C VAL A 50 -6.93 -4.44 11.86
N LEU A 51 -5.91 -4.84 11.10
CA LEU A 51 -5.28 -3.97 10.10
C LEU A 51 -6.27 -3.56 8.99
N THR A 52 -7.10 -4.50 8.53
CA THR A 52 -8.12 -4.23 7.52
C THR A 52 -9.16 -3.24 8.03
N LEU A 53 -9.66 -3.43 9.26
CA LEU A 53 -10.61 -2.51 9.89
C LEU A 53 -10.03 -1.10 10.04
N ILE A 54 -8.77 -0.99 10.49
CA ILE A 54 -8.07 0.30 10.58
C ILE A 54 -7.95 0.94 9.20
N GLY A 55 -7.52 0.19 8.19
CA GLY A 55 -7.40 0.67 6.81
C GLY A 55 -8.72 1.16 6.23
N GLN A 56 -9.80 0.39 6.41
CA GLN A 56 -11.15 0.76 5.99
C GLN A 56 -11.68 1.99 6.75
N GLY A 57 -11.43 2.08 8.05
CA GLY A 57 -11.78 3.26 8.85
C GLY A 57 -11.07 4.52 8.34
N ILE A 58 -9.75 4.44 8.12
CA ILE A 58 -8.96 5.54 7.54
C ILE A 58 -9.48 5.92 6.15
N LEU A 59 -9.80 4.95 5.30
CA LEU A 59 -10.33 5.18 3.96
C LEU A 59 -11.70 5.88 4.00
N SER A 60 -12.58 5.47 4.91
CA SER A 60 -13.88 6.09 5.12
C SER A 60 -13.73 7.55 5.57
N ILE A 61 -12.86 7.81 6.56
CA ILE A 61 -12.57 9.17 7.02
C ILE A 61 -11.94 10.02 5.92
N PHE A 62 -11.07 9.43 5.09
CA PHE A 62 -10.51 10.09 3.92
C PHE A 62 -11.60 10.49 2.92
N GLY A 63 -12.56 9.62 2.63
CA GLY A 63 -13.74 9.95 1.82
C GLY A 63 -14.52 11.13 2.38
N LEU A 64 -14.81 11.13 3.69
CA LEU A 64 -15.49 12.26 4.34
C LEU A 64 -14.70 13.57 4.23
N SER A 65 -13.37 13.52 4.33
CA SER A 65 -12.53 14.72 4.18
C SER A 65 -12.59 15.29 2.76
N LEU A 66 -12.71 14.43 1.75
CA LEU A 66 -12.87 14.85 0.36
C LEU A 66 -14.28 15.37 0.10
N GLU A 67 -15.32 14.70 0.60
CA GLU A 67 -16.71 15.17 0.53
C GLU A 67 -16.84 16.58 1.16
N GLN A 68 -16.19 16.83 2.30
CA GLN A 68 -16.21 18.16 2.93
C GLN A 68 -15.54 19.21 2.04
N ARG A 69 -14.43 18.89 1.37
CA ARG A 69 -13.76 19.81 0.44
C ARG A 69 -14.59 20.07 -0.81
N MET A 70 -15.32 19.08 -1.30
CA MET A 70 -16.24 19.23 -2.42
C MET A 70 -17.41 20.17 -2.09
N LEU A 71 -17.86 20.19 -0.83
CA LEU A 71 -18.93 21.07 -0.36
C LEU A 71 -18.43 22.46 0.06
N ALA A 72 -17.15 22.60 0.37
CA ALA A 72 -16.58 23.87 0.78
C ALA A 72 -16.46 24.82 -0.42
N THR A 73 -17.20 25.93 -0.39
CA THR A 73 -17.03 27.03 -1.34
C THR A 73 -15.72 27.74 -1.03
N THR A 74 -14.64 27.26 -1.62
CA THR A 74 -13.30 27.85 -1.48
C THR A 74 -12.79 28.23 -2.85
N ASP A 75 -12.24 29.45 -2.98
CA ASP A 75 -11.54 29.92 -4.19
C ASP A 75 -10.14 29.30 -4.34
N ARG A 76 -9.91 28.19 -3.66
CA ARG A 76 -8.61 27.52 -3.66
C ARG A 76 -8.42 26.83 -5.00
N THR A 77 -7.27 27.06 -5.59
CA THR A 77 -6.87 26.46 -6.86
C THR A 77 -5.50 25.81 -6.73
N TRP A 78 -5.21 24.90 -7.65
CA TRP A 78 -3.93 24.21 -7.77
C TRP A 78 -3.36 24.46 -9.15
N THR A 79 -2.10 24.87 -9.20
CA THR A 79 -1.38 25.01 -10.46
C THR A 79 -0.87 23.65 -10.89
N VAL A 80 -1.17 23.27 -12.13
CA VAL A 80 -0.75 22.01 -12.73
C VAL A 80 0.52 22.26 -13.52
N GLN A 81 1.60 21.61 -13.10
CA GLN A 81 2.90 21.70 -13.74
C GLN A 81 3.25 20.40 -14.47
N VAL A 82 3.81 20.57 -15.68
CA VAL A 82 4.41 19.48 -16.46
C VAL A 82 5.82 19.89 -16.83
N HIS A 83 6.80 19.08 -16.43
CA HIS A 83 8.23 19.37 -16.65
C HIS A 83 8.66 20.77 -16.14
N GLY A 84 8.05 21.25 -15.06
CA GLY A 84 8.35 22.56 -14.45
C GLY A 84 7.71 23.76 -15.15
N MET A 85 6.85 23.55 -16.16
CA MET A 85 6.06 24.60 -16.79
C MET A 85 4.62 24.56 -16.27
N ASP A 86 4.05 25.74 -15.96
CA ASP A 86 2.65 25.89 -15.61
C ASP A 86 1.78 25.67 -16.85
N VAL A 87 0.95 24.63 -16.83
CA VAL A 87 0.11 24.24 -17.97
C VAL A 87 -1.35 24.63 -17.76
N GLY A 88 -1.79 24.68 -16.50
CA GLY A 88 -3.17 25.02 -16.19
C GLY A 88 -3.44 25.12 -14.71
N VAL A 89 -4.70 25.41 -14.38
CA VAL A 89 -5.17 25.57 -13.01
C VAL A 89 -6.42 24.70 -12.83
N ILE A 90 -6.50 24.02 -11.69
CA ILE A 90 -7.66 23.22 -11.30
C ILE A 90 -8.19 23.71 -9.95
N SER A 91 -9.52 23.77 -9.80
CA SER A 91 -10.12 24.14 -8.51
C SER A 91 -9.94 23.02 -7.47
N ASP A 92 -9.88 23.38 -6.18
CA ASP A 92 -9.79 22.39 -5.09
C ASP A 92 -10.97 21.43 -5.09
N VAL A 93 -12.17 21.95 -5.41
CA VAL A 93 -13.42 21.18 -5.51
C VAL A 93 -13.34 20.13 -6.62
N GLU A 94 -12.87 20.52 -7.81
CA GLU A 94 -12.69 19.60 -8.94
C GLU A 94 -11.57 18.58 -8.66
N TYR A 95 -10.47 19.00 -8.04
CA TYR A 95 -9.43 18.08 -7.62
C TYR A 95 -9.92 17.07 -6.57
N ALA A 96 -10.67 17.51 -5.56
CA ALA A 96 -11.23 16.66 -4.52
C ALA A 96 -12.23 15.63 -5.09
N SER A 97 -13.06 16.04 -6.06
CA SER A 97 -14.01 15.13 -6.71
C SER A 97 -13.31 14.05 -7.55
N LEU A 98 -12.29 14.42 -8.32
CA LEU A 98 -11.46 13.47 -9.07
C LEU A 98 -10.73 12.51 -8.13
N ARG A 99 -10.20 13.04 -7.02
CA ARG A 99 -9.51 12.24 -6.01
C ARG A 99 -10.44 11.24 -5.35
N HIS A 100 -11.67 11.67 -5.04
CA HIS A 100 -12.70 10.83 -4.46
C HIS A 100 -13.12 9.73 -5.46
N HIS A 101 -13.38 10.08 -6.72
CA HIS A 101 -13.70 9.10 -7.76
C HIS A 101 -12.59 8.05 -7.91
N ALA A 102 -11.33 8.48 -8.00
CA ALA A 102 -10.20 7.57 -8.12
C ALA A 102 -10.08 6.64 -6.89
N ALA A 103 -10.23 7.17 -5.67
CA ALA A 103 -10.07 6.42 -4.41
C ALA A 103 -11.17 5.39 -4.14
N PHE A 104 -12.40 5.63 -4.61
CA PHE A 104 -13.56 4.76 -4.40
C PHE A 104 -13.99 3.99 -5.65
N SER A 105 -13.21 4.05 -6.73
CA SER A 105 -13.45 3.25 -7.94
C SER A 105 -12.99 1.80 -7.73
N GLY A 106 -13.94 0.85 -7.75
CA GLY A 106 -13.64 -0.58 -7.66
C GLY A 106 -12.74 -1.09 -8.79
N ALA A 107 -12.82 -0.49 -9.98
CA ALA A 107 -11.95 -0.82 -11.10
C ALA A 107 -10.47 -0.53 -10.78
N ASN A 108 -10.18 0.54 -10.05
CA ASN A 108 -8.82 0.87 -9.64
C ASN A 108 -8.26 -0.14 -8.65
N TYR A 109 -9.08 -0.67 -7.74
CA TYR A 109 -8.67 -1.77 -6.85
C TYR A 109 -8.38 -3.05 -7.63
N LEU A 110 -9.23 -3.43 -8.60
CA LEU A 110 -8.98 -4.61 -9.44
C LEU A 110 -7.70 -4.46 -10.27
N ARG A 111 -7.47 -3.28 -10.88
CA ARG A 111 -6.21 -2.98 -11.58
C ARG A 111 -5.02 -3.01 -10.64
N GLN A 112 -5.15 -2.51 -9.42
CA GLN A 112 -4.07 -2.54 -8.42
C GLN A 112 -3.74 -3.98 -7.99
N ILE A 113 -4.75 -4.84 -7.83
CA ILE A 113 -4.57 -6.27 -7.55
C ILE A 113 -3.87 -6.94 -8.74
N ALA A 114 -4.32 -6.70 -9.98
CA ALA A 114 -3.68 -7.24 -11.16
C ALA A 114 -2.21 -6.80 -11.28
N ASN A 115 -1.92 -5.52 -11.04
CA ASN A 115 -0.58 -4.96 -11.01
C ASN A 115 0.29 -5.59 -9.90
N LEU A 116 -0.27 -5.87 -8.73
CA LEU A 116 0.43 -6.59 -7.66
C LEU A 116 0.71 -8.05 -8.04
N CYS A 117 -0.22 -8.73 -8.70
CA CYS A 117 -0.01 -10.08 -9.22
C CYS A 117 1.08 -10.10 -10.29
N GLU A 118 1.09 -9.13 -11.21
CA GLU A 118 2.14 -8.97 -12.22
C GLU A 118 3.49 -8.69 -11.56
N MET A 119 3.53 -7.82 -10.55
CA MET A 119 4.71 -7.54 -9.75
C MET A 119 5.24 -8.82 -9.06
N ALA A 120 4.35 -9.62 -8.48
CA ALA A 120 4.70 -10.90 -7.84
C ALA A 120 5.25 -11.90 -8.87
N PHE A 121 4.62 -12.03 -10.04
CA PHE A 121 5.11 -12.90 -11.11
C PHE A 121 6.48 -12.44 -11.64
N ASN A 122 6.66 -11.14 -11.85
CA ASN A 122 7.93 -10.56 -12.25
C ASN A 122 9.01 -10.78 -11.17
N SER A 123 8.64 -10.68 -9.90
CA SER A 123 9.54 -10.97 -8.77
C SER A 123 9.97 -12.43 -8.78
N VAL A 124 9.04 -13.38 -8.91
CA VAL A 124 9.36 -14.81 -9.01
C VAL A 124 10.26 -15.09 -10.22
N ARG A 125 9.95 -14.51 -11.38
CA ARG A 125 10.77 -14.62 -12.60
C ARG A 125 12.19 -14.05 -12.43
N LEU A 126 12.34 -12.97 -11.65
CA LEU A 126 13.65 -12.42 -11.33
C LEU A 126 14.41 -13.36 -10.40
N MET A 127 13.72 -13.92 -9.41
CA MET A 127 14.31 -14.82 -8.41
C MET A 127 14.75 -16.16 -9.01
N THR A 128 14.03 -16.71 -9.99
CA THR A 128 14.48 -17.93 -10.70
C THR A 128 15.80 -17.75 -11.42
N ARG A 129 16.19 -16.51 -11.75
CA ARG A 129 17.50 -16.17 -12.30
C ARG A 129 18.51 -15.81 -11.22
N ALA A 130 18.09 -15.05 -10.21
CA ALA A 130 18.97 -14.55 -9.15
C ALA A 130 19.43 -15.66 -8.20
N ILE A 131 18.57 -16.64 -7.87
CA ILE A 131 18.90 -17.71 -6.91
C ILE A 131 20.04 -18.59 -7.43
N PRO A 132 20.00 -19.15 -8.66
CA PRO A 132 21.12 -19.92 -9.19
C PRO A 132 22.42 -19.12 -9.26
N PHE A 133 22.32 -17.84 -9.65
CA PHE A 133 23.48 -16.95 -9.73
C PHE A 133 24.10 -16.72 -8.34
N LEU A 134 23.29 -16.38 -7.33
CA LEU A 134 23.77 -16.20 -5.96
C LEU A 134 24.32 -17.49 -5.38
N ALA A 135 23.64 -18.63 -5.58
CA ALA A 135 24.09 -19.93 -5.10
C ALA A 135 25.46 -20.28 -5.70
N PHE A 136 25.65 -20.06 -7.00
CA PHE A 136 26.93 -20.24 -7.68
C PHE A 136 28.05 -19.42 -7.03
N TRP A 137 27.81 -18.14 -6.77
CA TRP A 137 28.81 -17.27 -6.13
C TRP A 137 29.06 -17.61 -4.65
N ILE A 138 28.04 -18.03 -3.91
CA ILE A 138 28.20 -18.49 -2.53
C ILE A 138 29.09 -19.74 -2.48
N VAL A 139 28.87 -20.70 -3.40
CA VAL A 139 29.70 -21.91 -3.48
C VAL A 139 31.14 -21.56 -3.83
N ILE A 140 31.38 -20.75 -4.86
CA ILE A 140 32.74 -20.34 -5.25
C ILE A 140 33.41 -19.55 -4.12
N GLY A 141 32.72 -18.56 -3.54
CA GLY A 141 33.26 -17.76 -2.44
C GLY A 141 33.61 -18.61 -1.22
N GLY A 142 32.74 -19.55 -0.85
CA GLY A 142 33.00 -20.50 0.23
C GLY A 142 34.23 -21.36 -0.03
N LEU A 143 34.39 -21.88 -1.25
CA LEU A 143 35.55 -22.69 -1.63
C LEU A 143 36.86 -21.90 -1.67
N LEU A 144 36.81 -20.61 -2.05
CA LEU A 144 37.98 -19.72 -2.09
C LEU A 144 38.41 -19.26 -0.70
N LEU A 145 37.48 -19.07 0.23
CA LEU A 145 37.77 -18.57 1.58
C LEU A 145 38.18 -19.69 2.55
N ASP A 146 37.42 -20.79 2.59
CA ASP A 146 37.71 -21.94 3.44
C ASP A 146 37.10 -23.22 2.83
N THR A 147 37.93 -23.93 2.08
CA THR A 147 37.53 -25.15 1.37
C THR A 147 37.07 -26.25 2.33
N VAL A 148 37.65 -26.35 3.54
CA VAL A 148 37.34 -27.44 4.49
C VAL A 148 35.95 -27.23 5.06
N THR A 149 35.65 -26.02 5.52
CA THR A 149 34.35 -25.69 6.11
C THR A 149 33.24 -25.72 5.06
N ALA A 150 33.48 -25.19 3.86
CA ALA A 150 32.50 -25.20 2.78
C ALA A 150 32.11 -26.63 2.36
N LEU A 151 33.09 -27.52 2.24
CA LEU A 151 32.85 -28.90 1.81
C LEU A 151 32.20 -29.73 2.92
N ALA A 152 32.51 -29.47 4.19
CA ALA A 152 31.82 -30.05 5.33
C ALA A 152 30.34 -29.62 5.39
N LEU A 153 30.03 -28.35 5.12
CA LEU A 153 28.67 -27.84 5.07
C LEU A 153 27.88 -28.46 3.91
N ALA A 154 28.48 -28.54 2.71
CA ALA A 154 27.86 -29.16 1.54
C ALA A 154 27.49 -30.63 1.80
N ARG A 155 28.40 -31.41 2.42
CA ARG A 155 28.13 -32.80 2.81
C ARG A 155 26.98 -32.92 3.82
N LYS A 156 26.92 -32.03 4.82
CA LYS A 156 25.83 -32.00 5.80
C LYS A 156 24.49 -31.69 5.14
N LEU A 157 24.43 -30.69 4.26
CA LEU A 157 23.21 -30.34 3.51
C LEU A 157 22.76 -31.49 2.61
N TRP A 158 23.70 -32.14 1.93
CA TRP A 158 23.43 -33.31 1.09
C TRP A 158 22.89 -34.49 1.90
N ALA A 159 23.50 -34.81 3.04
CA ALA A 159 23.01 -35.86 3.93
C ALA A 159 21.60 -35.54 4.44
N LEU A 160 21.35 -34.30 4.85
CA LEU A 160 20.03 -33.86 5.32
C LEU A 160 18.95 -34.01 4.24
N ALA A 161 19.29 -33.66 3.00
CA ALA A 161 18.38 -33.81 1.86
C ALA A 161 18.03 -35.27 1.57
N GLN A 162 18.92 -36.22 1.88
CA GLN A 162 18.66 -37.66 1.72
C GLN A 162 17.92 -38.27 2.91
N THR A 163 18.24 -37.87 4.14
CA THR A 163 17.70 -38.50 5.36
C THR A 163 16.33 -37.95 5.77
N SER A 164 16.06 -36.67 5.48
CA SER A 164 14.80 -36.00 5.86
C SER A 164 14.37 -34.99 4.78
N PRO A 165 13.98 -35.48 3.59
CA PRO A 165 13.66 -34.63 2.44
C PRO A 165 12.54 -33.64 2.72
N GLU A 166 11.54 -34.02 3.52
CA GLU A 166 10.42 -33.14 3.90
C GLU A 166 10.88 -31.97 4.78
N SER A 167 11.70 -32.26 5.80
CA SER A 167 12.23 -31.24 6.71
C SER A 167 13.20 -30.30 5.99
N PHE A 168 14.02 -30.84 5.08
CA PHE A 168 14.91 -30.06 4.24
C PHE A 168 14.13 -29.14 3.29
N ALA A 169 13.11 -29.66 2.60
CA ALA A 169 12.26 -28.87 1.71
C ALA A 169 11.53 -27.75 2.48
N TYR A 170 11.00 -28.04 3.67
CA TYR A 170 10.36 -27.05 4.53
C TYR A 170 11.32 -25.95 4.97
N ALA A 171 12.53 -26.31 5.42
CA ALA A 171 13.55 -25.34 5.81
C ALA A 171 13.99 -24.45 4.63
N MET A 172 14.16 -25.05 3.44
CA MET A 172 14.47 -24.31 2.21
C MET A 172 13.34 -23.39 1.79
N ALA A 173 12.07 -23.81 1.92
CA ALA A 173 10.91 -22.97 1.65
C ALA A 173 10.86 -21.77 2.60
N LYS A 174 11.08 -21.97 3.91
CA LYS A 174 11.19 -20.87 4.87
C LYS A 174 12.34 -19.91 4.55
N GLY A 175 13.51 -20.46 4.22
CA GLY A 175 14.66 -19.66 3.80
C GLY A 175 14.36 -18.84 2.54
N LEU A 176 13.68 -19.44 1.56
CA LEU A 176 13.23 -18.76 0.36
C LEU A 176 12.25 -17.63 0.67
N VAL A 177 11.25 -17.86 1.53
CA VAL A 177 10.31 -16.81 1.97
C VAL A 177 11.06 -15.63 2.60
N LEU A 178 12.07 -15.90 3.44
CA LEU A 178 12.89 -14.85 4.04
C LEU A 178 13.67 -14.06 2.97
N VAL A 179 14.27 -14.75 1.99
CA VAL A 179 14.99 -14.09 0.88
C VAL A 179 14.03 -13.30 -0.03
N VAL A 180 12.83 -13.82 -0.30
CA VAL A 180 11.77 -13.11 -1.04
C VAL A 180 11.37 -11.85 -0.29
N ALA A 181 11.12 -11.96 1.02
CA ALA A 181 10.72 -10.84 1.86
C ALA A 181 11.81 -9.76 1.90
N TRP A 182 13.06 -10.14 2.12
CA TRP A 182 14.20 -9.21 2.07
C TRP A 182 14.40 -8.60 0.70
N GLY A 183 14.27 -9.40 -0.36
CA GLY A 183 14.32 -8.92 -1.74
C GLY A 183 13.21 -7.89 -2.02
N ALA A 184 11.98 -8.17 -1.60
CA ALA A 184 10.86 -7.24 -1.74
C ALA A 184 11.08 -5.94 -0.95
N VAL A 185 11.65 -6.00 0.27
CA VAL A 185 12.01 -4.82 1.05
C VAL A 185 13.09 -4.00 0.36
N ILE A 186 14.19 -4.63 -0.07
CA ILE A 186 15.32 -3.96 -0.73
C ILE A 186 14.86 -3.34 -2.06
N TYR A 187 14.22 -4.12 -2.94
CA TYR A 187 13.74 -3.59 -4.21
C TYR A 187 12.62 -2.56 -4.02
N GLY A 188 11.73 -2.74 -3.05
CA GLY A 188 10.70 -1.75 -2.72
C GLY A 188 11.28 -0.43 -2.22
N MET A 189 12.37 -0.47 -1.45
CA MET A 189 13.04 0.73 -0.92
C MET A 189 13.94 1.42 -1.95
N PHE A 190 14.72 0.66 -2.71
CA PHE A 190 15.79 1.21 -3.57
C PHE A 190 15.40 1.30 -5.05
N MET A 191 14.44 0.49 -5.50
CA MET A 191 14.06 0.41 -6.91
C MET A 191 12.54 0.19 -7.08
N PRO A 192 11.69 1.11 -6.60
CA PRO A 192 10.24 0.95 -6.67
C PRO A 192 9.73 0.77 -8.11
N ASN A 193 10.45 1.32 -9.10
CA ASN A 193 10.12 1.18 -10.52
C ASN A 193 10.63 -0.12 -11.16
N ALA A 194 11.60 -0.83 -10.57
CA ALA A 194 12.22 -2.00 -11.20
C ALA A 194 11.33 -3.23 -11.18
N ILE A 195 10.39 -3.32 -10.23
CA ILE A 195 9.42 -4.43 -10.16
C ILE A 195 8.14 -4.12 -10.96
N GLY A 196 8.07 -2.95 -11.60
CA GLY A 196 6.90 -2.53 -12.38
C GLY A 196 5.71 -2.08 -11.53
N PHE A 197 5.93 -1.65 -10.29
CA PHE A 197 4.84 -1.16 -9.45
C PHE A 197 4.27 0.15 -10.01
N CYS A 198 3.06 0.09 -10.57
CA CYS A 198 2.28 1.28 -10.89
C CYS A 198 1.18 1.50 -9.83
N ASN A 199 1.10 2.71 -9.30
CA ASN A 199 -0.02 3.10 -8.43
C ASN A 199 -1.21 3.48 -9.33
N GLN A 200 -2.17 2.56 -9.45
CA GLN A 200 -3.30 2.70 -10.37
C GLN A 200 -4.24 3.85 -9.99
N PHE A 201 -4.35 4.18 -8.70
CA PHE A 201 -5.11 5.35 -8.22
C PHE A 201 -4.49 6.67 -8.66
N ARG A 202 -3.16 6.73 -8.71
CA ARG A 202 -2.43 7.89 -9.20
C ARG A 202 -2.49 7.96 -10.73
N ALA A 203 -2.31 6.83 -11.41
CA ALA A 203 -2.37 6.77 -12.87
C ALA A 203 -3.73 7.22 -13.41
N ASP A 204 -4.83 6.80 -12.77
CA ASP A 204 -6.19 7.21 -13.14
C ASP A 204 -6.38 8.72 -12.94
N LEU A 205 -5.93 9.26 -11.81
CA LEU A 205 -5.95 10.71 -11.53
C LEU A 205 -5.11 11.50 -12.55
N GLU A 206 -3.90 11.06 -12.86
CA GLU A 206 -3.03 11.67 -13.86
C GLU A 206 -3.67 11.62 -15.25
N HIS A 207 -4.30 10.50 -15.61
CA HIS A 207 -5.03 10.36 -16.87
C HIS A 207 -6.17 11.39 -16.99
N PHE A 208 -6.97 11.57 -15.94
CA PHE A 208 -8.02 12.59 -15.91
C PHE A 208 -7.45 14.01 -16.02
N LEU A 209 -6.38 14.32 -15.29
CA LEU A 209 -5.73 15.64 -15.37
C LEU A 209 -5.16 15.92 -16.76
N CYS A 210 -4.52 14.93 -17.38
CA CYS A 210 -4.00 15.06 -18.73
C CYS A 210 -5.14 15.29 -19.74
N HIS A 211 -6.23 14.51 -19.64
CA HIS A 211 -7.38 14.68 -20.52
C HIS A 211 -8.03 16.06 -20.34
N ARG A 212 -8.18 16.52 -19.09
CA ARG A 212 -8.78 17.81 -18.75
C ARG A 212 -8.00 19.01 -19.31
N LEU A 213 -6.67 18.88 -19.38
CA LEU A 213 -5.74 19.92 -19.83
C LEU A 213 -5.23 19.70 -21.27
N ASN A 214 -5.77 18.73 -22.00
CA ASN A 214 -5.31 18.35 -23.35
C ASN A 214 -3.79 18.06 -23.42
N LEU A 215 -3.25 17.43 -22.38
CA LEU A 215 -1.85 17.02 -22.31
C LEU A 215 -1.64 15.62 -22.87
N PRO A 216 -0.42 15.30 -23.36
CA PRO A 216 -0.04 13.94 -23.69
C PRO A 216 -0.18 13.01 -22.48
N THR A 217 -0.74 11.81 -22.67
CA THR A 217 -1.00 10.85 -21.59
C THR A 217 0.27 10.37 -20.86
N THR A 218 1.45 10.58 -21.45
CA THR A 218 2.76 10.24 -20.88
C THR A 218 3.38 11.35 -20.03
N ALA A 219 2.76 12.53 -19.97
CA ALA A 219 3.26 13.66 -19.20
C ALA A 219 3.16 13.38 -17.69
N ARG A 220 4.27 13.57 -16.96
CA ARG A 220 4.24 13.50 -15.50
C ARG A 220 3.68 14.80 -14.95
N VAL A 221 2.50 14.71 -14.34
CA VAL A 221 1.78 15.85 -13.79
C VAL A 221 2.13 16.03 -12.32
N ASP A 222 2.60 17.21 -11.96
CA ASP A 222 2.80 17.63 -10.57
C ASP A 222 1.86 18.79 -10.25
N LEU A 223 1.21 18.72 -9.09
CA LEU A 223 0.32 19.77 -8.60
C LEU A 223 1.07 20.63 -7.60
N PHE A 224 0.92 21.95 -7.69
CA PHE A 224 1.47 22.91 -6.75
C PHE A 224 0.39 23.84 -6.21
N SER A 225 0.57 24.25 -4.96
CA SER A 225 -0.18 25.37 -4.38
C SER A 225 0.04 26.63 -5.24
N PRO A 226 -0.88 27.60 -5.29
CA PRO A 226 -0.72 28.84 -6.05
C PRO A 226 0.59 29.57 -5.71
N ASP A 227 1.04 29.44 -4.46
CA ASP A 227 2.28 30.04 -3.95
C ASP A 227 3.56 29.29 -4.40
N GLY A 228 3.45 28.18 -5.14
CA GLY A 228 4.57 27.34 -5.60
C GLY A 228 5.31 26.57 -4.48
N THR A 229 5.01 26.85 -3.22
CA THR A 229 5.78 26.34 -2.06
C THR A 229 5.48 24.90 -1.69
N ARG A 230 4.30 24.37 -2.02
CA ARG A 230 3.86 23.02 -1.61
C ARG A 230 3.37 22.20 -2.80
N ARG A 231 3.87 20.97 -2.90
CA ARG A 231 3.30 19.96 -3.80
C ARG A 231 1.93 19.52 -3.28
N GLY A 232 0.95 19.38 -4.17
CA GLY A 232 -0.43 18.95 -3.88
C GLY A 232 -0.50 17.72 -2.96
N PRO A 233 0.21 16.62 -3.25
CA PRO A 233 0.20 15.44 -2.39
C PRO A 233 0.73 15.67 -0.97
N ALA A 234 1.63 16.62 -0.77
CA ALA A 234 2.17 16.94 0.56
C ALA A 234 1.19 17.81 1.36
N ALA A 235 0.56 18.78 0.71
CA ALA A 235 -0.46 19.62 1.32
C ALA A 235 -1.72 18.81 1.70
N GLU A 236 -2.20 17.94 0.81
CA GLU A 236 -3.33 17.03 1.07
C GLU A 236 -3.09 16.14 2.30
N ARG A 237 -1.88 15.59 2.45
CA ARG A 237 -1.51 14.78 3.62
C ARG A 237 -1.53 15.60 4.92
N ALA A 238 -1.08 16.85 4.87
CA ALA A 238 -1.10 17.72 6.05
C ALA A 238 -2.54 18.04 6.46
N GLU A 239 -3.40 18.35 5.50
CA GLU A 239 -4.83 18.64 5.71
C GLU A 239 -5.60 17.44 6.24
N PHE A 240 -5.37 16.26 5.65
CA PHE A 240 -5.97 15.03 6.14
C PHE A 240 -5.54 14.73 7.58
N ARG A 241 -4.26 14.96 7.93
CA ARG A 241 -3.79 14.82 9.31
C ARG A 241 -4.44 15.81 10.26
N SER A 242 -4.63 17.07 9.86
CA SER A 242 -5.37 18.04 10.69
C SER A 242 -6.83 17.64 10.86
N PHE A 243 -7.47 17.15 9.80
CA PHE A 243 -8.85 16.66 9.84
C PHE A 243 -9.00 15.47 10.80
N LEU A 244 -8.07 14.51 10.71
CA LEU A 244 -8.01 13.37 11.64
C LEU A 244 -7.86 13.83 13.10
N ARG A 245 -6.95 14.76 13.39
CA ARG A 245 -6.77 15.30 14.75
C ARG A 245 -8.02 15.98 15.26
N MET A 246 -8.67 16.81 14.44
CA MET A 246 -9.91 17.49 14.80
C MET A 246 -11.04 16.51 15.10
N ARG A 247 -11.16 15.44 14.30
CA ARG A 247 -12.18 14.40 14.51
C ARG A 247 -11.92 13.62 15.81
N LEU A 248 -10.66 13.28 16.08
CA LEU A 248 -10.26 12.59 17.31
C LEU A 248 -10.45 13.48 18.54
N SER A 249 -10.09 14.77 18.48
CA SER A 249 -10.28 15.70 19.61
C SER A 249 -11.76 15.92 19.93
N LYS A 250 -12.62 15.99 18.90
CA LYS A 250 -14.08 16.13 19.10
C LYS A 250 -14.68 14.89 19.77
N ALA A 251 -14.19 13.70 19.41
CA ALA A 251 -14.60 12.45 20.04
C ALA A 251 -14.24 12.40 21.54
N ASP A 252 -13.15 13.05 21.95
CA ASP A 252 -12.77 13.15 23.36
C ASP A 252 -13.62 14.20 24.12
N THR A 253 -13.94 15.34 23.51
CA THR A 253 -14.75 16.39 24.17
C THR A 253 -16.20 15.97 24.45
N ASP A 254 -16.80 15.16 23.58
CA ASP A 254 -18.16 14.63 23.77
C ASP A 254 -18.26 13.66 24.98
N THR A 255 -17.12 13.28 25.58
CA THR A 255 -17.08 12.43 26.79
C THR A 255 -17.04 13.20 28.11
N VAL A 256 -16.74 14.50 28.09
CA VAL A 256 -16.52 15.30 29.32
C VAL A 256 -17.80 16.02 29.81
N SER A 257 -18.89 16.00 29.03
CA SER A 257 -20.19 16.54 29.48
C SER A 257 -21.25 15.49 29.81
N PRO A 258 -21.09 14.73 30.92
CA PRO A 258 -22.21 14.26 31.70
C PRO A 258 -22.21 14.97 33.06
N GLY A 259 -22.94 16.09 33.18
CA GLY A 259 -23.35 16.62 34.48
C GLY A 259 -22.85 18.02 34.84
N VAL A 260 -23.44 19.04 34.24
CA VAL A 260 -23.85 20.24 35.00
C VAL A 260 -25.29 20.56 34.60
N VAL A 261 -26.22 19.80 35.18
CA VAL A 261 -27.62 20.23 35.27
C VAL A 261 -27.70 21.08 36.53
N ARG A 262 -27.94 22.38 36.35
CA ARG A 262 -28.44 23.25 37.42
C ARG A 262 -29.94 23.03 37.59
#